data_AF-A0A7M5V7F7-F1
#
_entry.id   AF-A0A7M5V7F7-F1
#
_cell.length_a   1.000
_cell.length_b   1.000
_cell.length_c   1.000
_cell.angle_alpha   90.00
_cell.angle_beta   90.00
_cell.angle_gamma   90.00
#
_symmetry.space_group_name_H-M   'P 1'
#
loop_
_entity.id
_entity.type
_entity.pdbx_description
1 polymer ?
#
loop_
_entity_poly.entity_id
_entity_poly.type
_entity_poly.pdbx_seq_one_letter_code
_entity_poly.pdbx_strand_id
1 'polypeptide(L)'
;MNNIIHCHQLQAFMVKSPSGGLQAVRLFPRESCSCSFSQRCSHIMAVMLAVGLPLFPESAPKSKKGRKSKSAKFVRPSVPPPATITTIEATPQPQPEQPQQQVAQTQQPQPTFSLEYDIPIKR
;
A
#
# COMPACT_ATOMS: atom_id res chain seq x y z
N MET A 1 2.23 14.78 13.58
CA MET A 1 2.61 13.38 13.27
C MET A 1 2.54 13.21 11.77
N ASN A 2 3.68 13.28 11.09
CA ASN A 2 3.74 13.23 9.63
C ASN A 2 3.97 11.76 9.24
N ASN A 3 2.90 11.06 8.89
CA ASN A 3 2.95 9.65 8.52
C ASN A 3 3.30 9.43 7.04
N ILE A 4 3.50 10.52 6.28
CA ILE A 4 3.80 10.52 4.85
C ILE A 4 5.06 11.33 4.64
N ILE A 5 6.05 10.72 3.99
CA ILE A 5 7.35 11.33 3.69
C ILE A 5 7.57 11.24 2.18
N HIS A 6 7.91 12.36 1.54
CA HIS A 6 8.26 12.35 0.13
C HIS A 6 9.73 11.95 -0.04
N CYS A 7 9.99 10.89 -0.82
CA CYS A 7 11.33 10.42 -1.13
C CYS A 7 11.66 10.76 -2.59
N HIS A 8 12.43 11.82 -2.79
CA HIS A 8 12.80 12.32 -4.11
C HIS A 8 13.65 11.32 -4.92
N GLN A 9 14.52 10.54 -4.26
CA GLN A 9 15.36 9.55 -4.92
C GLN A 9 14.54 8.44 -5.60
N LEU A 10 13.43 8.04 -4.98
CA LEU A 10 12.55 6.97 -5.48
C LEU A 10 11.36 7.52 -6.28
N GLN A 11 11.21 8.84 -6.37
CA GLN A 11 10.02 9.50 -6.92
C GLN A 11 8.72 8.93 -6.34
N ALA A 12 8.72 8.68 -5.02
CA ALA A 12 7.66 7.99 -4.32
C ALA A 12 7.39 8.62 -2.96
N PHE A 13 6.20 8.35 -2.42
CA PHE A 13 5.80 8.70 -1.08
C PHE A 13 5.90 7.47 -0.18
N MET A 14 6.56 7.62 0.97
CA MET A 14 6.64 6.61 1.99
C MET A 14 5.55 6.85 3.02
N VAL A 15 4.69 5.85 3.21
CA VAL A 15 3.59 5.89 4.17
C VAL A 15 3.90 4.95 5.33
N LYS A 16 3.95 5.48 6.55
CA LYS A 16 4.12 4.68 7.77
C LYS A 16 2.77 4.07 8.15
N SER A 17 2.68 2.74 8.05
CA SER A 17 1.49 1.99 8.45
C SER A 17 1.41 1.88 9.97
N PRO A 18 0.20 1.69 10.55
CA PRO A 18 0.04 1.44 11.98
C PRO A 18 0.80 0.19 12.47
N SER A 19 1.02 -0.78 11.59
CA SER A 19 1.85 -1.97 11.85
C SER A 19 3.35 -1.67 11.94
N GLY A 20 3.78 -0.42 11.76
CA GLY A 20 5.19 -0.02 11.72
C GLY A 20 5.85 -0.20 10.35
N GLY A 21 5.22 -0.93 9.43
CA GLY A 21 5.72 -1.13 8.07
C GLY A 21 5.70 0.16 7.25
N LEU A 22 6.78 0.40 6.49
CA LEU A 22 6.85 1.47 5.52
C LEU A 22 6.40 0.96 4.16
N GLN A 23 5.39 1.61 3.59
CA GLN A 23 4.88 1.28 2.27
C GLN A 23 5.25 2.38 1.28
N ALA A 24 5.78 1.98 0.13
CA ALA A 24 6.09 2.90 -0.95
C ALA A 24 4.87 3.05 -1.86
N VAL A 25 4.50 4.30 -2.11
CA VAL A 25 3.37 4.69 -2.95
C VAL A 25 3.89 5.59 -4.06
N ARG A 26 3.62 5.20 -5.31
CA ARG A 26 3.90 6.02 -6.50
C ARG A 26 2.57 6.44 -7.10
N LEU A 27 2.40 7.74 -7.32
CA LEU A 27 1.17 8.29 -7.91
C LEU A 27 1.27 8.49 -9.43
N PHE A 28 2.48 8.75 -9.94
CA PHE A 28 2.71 9.05 -11.35
C PHE A 28 3.85 8.19 -11.92
N PRO A 29 3.73 7.65 -13.15
CA PRO A 29 2.63 7.81 -14.13
C PRO A 29 1.44 6.88 -13.90
N ARG A 30 1.60 5.83 -13.08
CA ARG A 30 0.51 4.95 -12.65
C ARG A 30 0.50 4.89 -11.14
N GLU A 31 -0.69 4.84 -10.57
CA GLU A 31 -0.88 4.62 -9.15
C GLU A 31 -0.47 3.19 -8.80
N SER A 32 0.49 3.05 -7.89
CA SER A 32 0.96 1.75 -7.41
C SER A 32 1.35 1.84 -5.94
N CYS A 33 0.98 0.83 -5.16
CA CYS A 33 1.43 0.62 -3.79
C CYS A 33 2.23 -0.67 -3.71
N SER A 34 3.22 -0.73 -2.83
CA SER A 34 3.91 -1.97 -2.45
C SER A 34 3.01 -2.98 -1.72
N CYS A 35 1.85 -2.55 -1.24
CA CYS A 35 0.89 -3.37 -0.55
C CYS A 35 0.00 -4.15 -1.55
N SER A 36 -0.14 -5.47 -1.34
CA SER A 36 -0.74 -6.42 -2.29
C SER A 36 -2.26 -6.34 -2.48
N PHE A 37 -2.90 -5.20 -2.19
CA PHE A 37 -4.35 -5.12 -2.10
C PHE A 37 -4.91 -4.13 -3.13
N SER A 38 -5.37 -4.67 -4.26
CA SER A 38 -6.10 -3.97 -5.32
C SER A 38 -5.35 -2.82 -6.03
N GLN A 39 -5.93 -2.28 -7.11
CA GLN A 39 -5.37 -1.14 -7.83
C GLN A 39 -5.32 0.15 -6.99
N ARG A 40 -6.16 0.26 -5.94
CA ARG A 40 -6.22 1.43 -5.03
C ARG A 40 -6.41 1.00 -3.58
N CYS A 41 -5.34 1.02 -2.82
CA CYS A 41 -5.33 0.78 -1.38
C CYS A 41 -5.52 2.07 -0.57
N SER A 42 -5.67 1.93 0.75
CA SER A 42 -5.69 3.06 1.69
C SER A 42 -4.41 3.90 1.68
N HIS A 43 -3.25 3.30 1.38
CA HIS A 43 -2.00 4.05 1.27
C HIS A 43 -2.00 5.01 0.07
N ILE A 44 -2.51 4.58 -1.09
CA ILE A 44 -2.68 5.46 -2.26
C ILE A 44 -3.63 6.61 -1.92
N MET A 45 -4.79 6.30 -1.32
CA MET A 45 -5.76 7.32 -0.92
C MET A 45 -5.18 8.34 0.07
N ALA A 46 -4.39 7.88 1.05
CA ALA A 46 -3.74 8.75 2.02
C ALA A 46 -2.76 9.72 1.36
N VAL A 47 -1.95 9.23 0.40
CA VAL A 47 -1.02 10.09 -0.33
C VAL A 47 -1.76 11.07 -1.23
N MET A 48 -2.78 10.63 -1.96
CA MET A 48 -3.61 11.53 -2.78
C MET A 48 -4.20 12.68 -1.96
N LEU A 49 -4.76 12.39 -0.78
CA LEU A 49 -5.28 13.42 0.11
C LEU A 49 -4.18 14.37 0.61
N ALA A 50 -3.00 13.83 0.92
CA ALA A 50 -1.87 14.63 1.38
C ALA A 50 -1.31 15.57 0.30
N VAL A 51 -1.39 15.19 -0.97
CA VAL A 51 -0.97 16.03 -2.11
C VAL A 51 -2.11 16.88 -2.69
N GLY A 52 -3.34 16.75 -2.18
CA GLY A 52 -4.50 17.49 -2.67
C GLY A 52 -5.08 16.98 -4.00
N LEU A 53 -4.84 15.71 -4.35
CA LEU A 53 -5.42 15.08 -5.54
C LEU A 53 -6.82 14.51 -5.26
N PRO A 54 -7.74 14.58 -6.24
CA PRO A 54 -9.10 14.07 -6.08
C PRO A 54 -9.11 12.53 -6.03
N LEU A 55 -9.72 11.95 -5.00
CA LEU A 55 -9.84 10.48 -4.84
C LEU A 55 -10.72 9.84 -5.91
N PHE A 56 -11.78 10.53 -6.30
CA PHE A 56 -12.72 10.08 -7.31
C PHE A 56 -12.61 11.03 -8.49
N PRO A 57 -12.32 10.53 -9.72
CA PRO A 57 -12.51 11.34 -10.90
C PRO A 57 -13.97 11.78 -10.90
N GLU A 58 -14.20 13.08 -10.92
CA GLU A 58 -15.55 13.66 -10.90
C GLU A 58 -16.31 13.09 -12.10
N SER A 59 -17.16 12.10 -11.83
CA SER A 59 -17.93 11.41 -12.86
C SER A 59 -19.10 12.31 -13.23
N ALA A 60 -18.82 13.26 -14.13
CA ALA A 60 -19.75 14.22 -14.72
C ALA A 60 -20.49 15.11 -13.70
N PRO A 61 -20.88 16.34 -14.09
CA PRO A 61 -21.66 17.21 -13.22
C PRO A 61 -23.00 16.54 -12.89
N LYS A 62 -23.11 15.95 -11.69
CA LYS A 62 -24.39 15.50 -11.14
C LYS A 62 -25.23 16.75 -10.88
N SER A 63 -26.14 17.02 -11.81
CA SER A 63 -27.20 18.03 -11.68
C SER A 63 -27.78 18.01 -10.26
N LYS A 64 -27.72 19.16 -9.58
CA LYS A 64 -28.24 19.38 -8.23
C LYS A 64 -29.75 19.08 -8.17
N LYS A 65 -30.15 17.83 -7.93
CA LYS A 65 -31.50 17.53 -7.44
C LYS A 65 -31.41 17.28 -5.94
N GLY A 66 -31.75 18.33 -5.20
CA GLY A 66 -31.73 18.35 -3.73
C GLY A 66 -32.48 17.18 -3.13
N ARG A 67 -31.76 16.34 -2.38
CA ARG A 67 -32.35 15.33 -1.52
C ARG A 67 -32.47 15.95 -0.13
N LYS A 68 -33.69 16.31 0.26
CA LYS A 68 -34.02 16.77 1.62
C LYS A 68 -33.57 15.69 2.60
N SER A 69 -32.55 15.98 3.41
CA SER A 69 -32.14 15.14 4.54
C SER A 69 -33.28 15.08 5.55
N LYS A 70 -34.03 13.98 5.57
CA LYS A 70 -34.83 13.61 6.74
C LYS A 70 -33.84 13.09 7.79
N SER A 71 -33.64 13.89 8.83
CA SER A 71 -32.97 13.48 10.07
C SER A 71 -33.66 12.22 10.62
N ALA A 72 -33.03 11.07 10.44
CA ALA A 72 -33.39 9.87 11.18
C ALA A 72 -32.71 9.98 12.55
N LYS A 73 -33.52 10.19 13.60
CA LYS A 73 -33.10 10.06 15.00
C LYS A 73 -32.60 8.63 15.21
N PHE A 74 -31.29 8.43 15.19
CA PHE A 74 -30.68 7.16 15.57
C PHE A 74 -30.78 7.06 17.10
N VAL A 75 -31.77 6.32 17.58
CA VAL A 75 -31.87 5.87 18.96
C VAL A 75 -30.66 4.98 19.21
N ARG A 76 -29.78 5.42 20.10
CA ARG A 76 -28.58 4.70 20.55
C ARG A 76 -29.05 3.50 21.39
N PRO A 77 -28.82 2.24 20.98
CA PRO A 77 -29.06 1.11 21.87
C PRO A 77 -28.05 1.18 23.01
N SER A 78 -28.54 1.17 24.25
CA SER A 78 -27.72 1.06 25.45
C SER A 78 -26.99 -0.29 25.45
N VAL A 79 -25.68 -0.22 25.62
CA VAL A 79 -24.79 -1.35 25.87
C VAL A 79 -25.18 -2.06 27.17
N PRO A 80 -25.21 -3.40 27.20
CA PRO A 80 -24.82 -4.15 28.40
C PRO A 80 -23.43 -4.82 28.26
N PRO A 81 -22.72 -5.03 29.38
CA PRO A 81 -21.27 -5.32 29.46
C PRO A 81 -20.85 -6.73 29.02
N PRO A 82 -19.54 -6.95 28.76
CA PRO A 82 -19.00 -8.23 28.30
C PRO A 82 -18.99 -9.31 29.39
N ALA A 83 -19.47 -10.51 29.06
CA ALA A 83 -19.38 -11.70 29.89
C ALA A 83 -18.00 -12.39 29.70
N THR A 84 -17.24 -12.36 30.78
CA THR A 84 -16.36 -13.38 31.38
C THR A 84 -16.05 -14.67 30.58
N ILE A 85 -14.76 -14.82 30.24
CA ILE A 85 -13.86 -16.00 30.32
C ILE A 85 -14.39 -17.36 29.80
N THR A 86 -13.73 -17.91 28.78
CA THR A 86 -13.55 -19.37 28.67
C THR A 86 -12.15 -19.69 28.16
N THR A 87 -11.38 -20.30 29.07
CA THR A 87 -10.12 -21.00 28.89
C THR A 87 -10.32 -22.25 28.03
N ILE A 88 -9.52 -22.43 26.98
CA ILE A 88 -9.21 -23.70 26.31
C ILE A 88 -7.85 -23.50 25.63
N GLU A 89 -6.79 -23.81 26.36
CA GLU A 89 -6.05 -25.08 26.31
C GLU A 89 -5.19 -25.19 25.05
N ALA A 90 -3.90 -24.94 25.25
CA ALA A 90 -2.85 -25.13 24.27
C ALA A 90 -2.58 -26.63 24.09
N THR A 91 -2.79 -27.14 22.88
CA THR A 91 -2.28 -28.45 22.47
C THR A 91 -1.03 -28.26 21.61
N PRO A 92 0.16 -28.70 22.04
CA PRO A 92 1.32 -28.83 21.17
C PRO A 92 1.42 -30.29 20.69
N GLN A 93 1.44 -30.54 19.38
CA GLN A 93 2.11 -31.73 18.82
C GLN A 93 2.24 -31.68 17.26
N PRO A 94 3.11 -32.51 16.64
CA PRO A 94 4.38 -32.05 16.07
C PRO A 94 4.49 -32.23 14.55
N GLN A 95 5.62 -31.74 14.02
CA GLN A 95 6.16 -31.93 12.68
C GLN A 95 5.96 -33.33 12.08
N PRO A 96 5.73 -33.37 10.75
CA PRO A 96 6.37 -34.35 9.89
C PRO A 96 7.48 -33.69 9.06
N GLU A 97 8.63 -34.35 9.08
CA GLU A 97 9.79 -34.18 8.22
C GLU A 97 9.46 -34.18 6.71
N GLN A 98 10.08 -33.24 5.99
CA GLN A 98 10.84 -33.35 4.72
C GLN A 98 10.32 -34.21 3.53
N PRO A 99 10.50 -33.75 2.28
CA PRO A 99 11.84 -33.73 1.68
C PRO A 99 12.23 -32.48 0.86
N GLN A 100 13.55 -32.31 0.80
CA GLN A 100 14.32 -31.44 -0.10
C GLN A 100 13.89 -31.56 -1.57
N GLN A 101 13.79 -30.42 -2.26
CA GLN A 101 14.08 -30.27 -3.70
C GLN A 101 14.45 -28.80 -3.94
N GLN A 102 15.74 -28.50 -3.95
CA GLN A 102 16.58 -28.35 -5.14
C GLN A 102 16.40 -27.01 -5.87
N VAL A 103 17.32 -26.10 -5.53
CA VAL A 103 18.10 -25.21 -6.39
C VAL A 103 17.51 -24.87 -7.78
N ALA A 104 17.11 -23.60 -7.94
CA ALA A 104 17.27 -22.90 -9.21
C ALA A 104 17.80 -21.49 -8.91
N GLN A 105 19.11 -21.41 -8.68
CA GLN A 105 19.83 -20.15 -8.84
C GLN A 105 19.80 -19.80 -10.33
N THR A 106 18.88 -18.93 -10.73
CA THR A 106 18.98 -18.27 -12.03
C THR A 106 20.12 -17.27 -11.93
N GLN A 107 21.32 -17.69 -12.35
CA GLN A 107 22.42 -16.78 -12.65
C GLN A 107 21.92 -15.79 -13.71
N GLN A 108 21.71 -14.56 -13.28
CA GLN A 108 21.53 -13.44 -14.18
C GLN A 108 22.93 -13.11 -14.72
N PRO A 109 23.19 -13.22 -16.04
CA PRO A 109 24.46 -12.75 -16.58
C PRO A 109 24.52 -11.24 -16.39
N GLN A 110 25.54 -10.75 -15.70
CA GLN A 110 25.87 -9.33 -15.70
C GLN A 110 26.29 -8.94 -17.12
N PRO A 111 25.70 -7.90 -17.72
CA PRO A 111 26.28 -7.32 -18.92
C PRO A 111 27.56 -6.57 -18.51
N THR A 112 28.72 -7.16 -18.78
CA THR A 112 29.99 -6.43 -18.91
C THR A 112 29.86 -5.49 -20.09
N PHE A 113 29.44 -4.25 -19.84
CA PHE A 113 29.52 -3.19 -20.82
C PHE A 113 30.96 -2.68 -20.84
N SER A 114 31.80 -3.29 -21.68
CA SER A 114 33.10 -2.74 -22.02
C SER A 114 32.90 -1.41 -22.74
N LEU A 115 33.32 -0.34 -22.07
CA LEU A 115 33.50 0.99 -22.64
C LEU A 115 34.63 0.92 -23.66
N GLU A 116 34.31 0.98 -24.95
CA GLU A 116 35.30 1.06 -26.01
C GLU A 116 35.01 2.24 -26.95
N TYR A 117 35.84 3.29 -26.82
CA TYR A 117 36.36 4.18 -27.88
C TYR A 117 35.35 5.14 -28.56
N ASP A 118 35.72 6.29 -29.13
CA ASP A 118 37.01 6.90 -29.47
C ASP A 118 36.79 8.43 -29.54
N ILE A 119 37.82 9.21 -29.21
CA ILE A 119 37.79 10.68 -29.29
C ILE A 119 38.48 11.12 -30.60
N PRO A 120 37.83 11.89 -31.48
CA PRO A 120 38.55 12.75 -32.40
C PRO A 120 38.51 14.23 -31.95
N ILE A 121 39.64 14.69 -31.38
CA ILE A 121 39.97 16.11 -31.25
C ILE A 121 40.22 16.65 -32.67
N LYS A 122 39.37 17.55 -33.16
CA LYS A 122 39.72 18.39 -34.33
C LYS A 122 40.40 19.66 -33.83
N ARG A 123 41.61 19.88 -34.37
CA ARG A 123 42.39 21.11 -34.26
C ARG A 123 41.70 22.27 -34.96
#